data_AF-A0A9W6RFA8-F1
#
_entry.id   AF-A0A9W6RFA8-F1
#
_cell.length_a   1.000
_cell.length_b   1.000
_cell.length_c   1.000
_cell.angle_alpha   90.00
_cell.angle_beta   90.00
_cell.angle_gamma   90.00
#
_symmetry.space_group_name_H-M   'P 1'
#
loop_
_entity.id
_entity.type
_entity.pdbx_description
1 polymer ?
#
loop_
_entity_poly.entity_id
_entity_poly.type
_entity_poly.pdbx_seq_one_letter_code
_entity_poly.pdbx_strand_id
1 'polypeptide(L)'
;MTSEDLRLTVLGSASPYPSVDNPCSGYLVSGGDTRVWVDAGTGTLAQLQRHVRLDELDAIWISHLHADHTADLLTAYYGALFADVRLEAPIPLYGPPGVADRLAHFLTNTSARSPIESAFAVDELHDGHRVRVGALTLTRGRGRTADRHACRTLPHPTAGGRPCGGPVHRPDRLRRARHDLPGRLGRDGLTIFEAGGVSAQVGVARRPASRMSAASRQSVPAVMAAPRPTIMPL
;
A
#
# COMPACT_ATOMS: atom_id res chain seq x y z
N MET A 1 -4.11 34.05 -9.60
CA MET A 1 -3.21 32.90 -9.73
C MET A 1 -3.18 32.21 -8.39
N THR A 2 -4.13 31.30 -8.17
CA THR A 2 -4.19 30.50 -6.95
C THR A 2 -2.98 29.58 -6.97
N SER A 3 -2.24 29.53 -5.86
CA SER A 3 -1.07 28.70 -5.68
C SER A 3 -1.37 27.25 -6.11
N GLU A 4 -0.43 26.65 -6.83
CA GLU A 4 -0.34 25.24 -7.20
C GLU A 4 -0.14 24.38 -5.93
N ASP A 5 -1.08 24.47 -4.99
CA ASP A 5 -0.91 23.92 -3.65
C ASP A 5 -0.94 22.40 -3.70
N LEU A 6 0.20 21.80 -3.37
CA LEU A 6 0.34 20.37 -3.20
C LEU A 6 -0.47 19.91 -1.99
N ARG A 7 -1.47 19.05 -2.21
CA ARG A 7 -2.33 18.47 -1.18
C ARG A 7 -2.18 16.96 -1.15
N LEU A 8 -2.04 16.41 0.06
CA LEU A 8 -2.06 14.98 0.33
C LEU A 8 -3.31 14.64 1.15
N THR A 9 -4.15 13.74 0.64
CA THR A 9 -5.32 13.22 1.34
C THR A 9 -5.08 11.75 1.67
N VAL A 10 -5.21 11.37 2.94
CA VAL A 10 -5.07 9.97 3.35
C VAL A 10 -6.41 9.27 3.14
N LEU A 11 -6.43 8.28 2.24
CA LEU A 11 -7.61 7.44 1.99
C LEU A 11 -7.60 6.22 2.90
N GLY A 12 -6.41 5.71 3.21
CA GLY A 12 -6.19 4.63 4.16
C GLY A 12 -4.71 4.48 4.52
N SER A 13 -4.46 3.85 5.66
CA SER A 13 -3.13 3.72 6.24
C SER A 13 -2.90 2.37 6.95
N ALA A 14 -3.88 1.47 6.90
CA ALA A 14 -3.77 0.16 7.52
C ALA A 14 -2.85 -0.78 6.72
N SER A 15 -2.20 -1.71 7.41
CA SER A 15 -1.38 -2.77 6.80
C SER A 15 -1.25 -3.95 7.79
N PRO A 16 -1.26 -5.22 7.33
CA PRO A 16 -1.41 -5.67 5.95
C PRO A 16 -2.86 -5.94 5.51
N TYR A 17 -3.83 -5.50 6.32
CA TYR A 17 -5.27 -5.66 6.06
C TYR A 17 -6.01 -4.47 6.69
N PRO A 18 -7.23 -4.13 6.24
CA PRO A 18 -7.95 -2.95 6.71
C PRO A 18 -8.46 -3.15 8.14
N SER A 19 -8.61 -2.06 8.89
CA SER A 19 -9.39 -2.04 10.13
C SER A 19 -10.71 -1.33 9.92
N VAL A 20 -11.58 -1.36 10.94
CA VAL A 20 -12.80 -0.55 10.96
C VAL A 20 -12.42 0.91 10.66
N ASP A 21 -13.10 1.49 9.67
CA ASP A 21 -12.93 2.87 9.19
C ASP A 21 -11.52 3.29 8.75
N ASN A 22 -10.61 2.33 8.54
CA ASN A 22 -9.27 2.60 8.01
C ASN A 22 -8.92 1.54 6.95
N PRO A 23 -9.11 1.87 5.67
CA PRO A 23 -8.65 1.04 4.57
C PRO A 23 -7.14 0.79 4.62
N CYS A 24 -6.69 -0.12 3.76
CA CYS A 24 -5.26 -0.33 3.54
C CYS A 24 -4.57 0.92 2.95
N SER A 25 -3.27 0.84 2.73
CA SER A 25 -2.47 1.96 2.21
C SER A 25 -3.08 2.55 0.93
N GLY A 26 -3.39 3.84 0.98
CA GLY A 26 -3.79 4.59 -0.19
C GLY A 26 -3.95 6.08 0.09
N TYR A 27 -3.56 6.90 -0.88
CA TYR A 27 -3.50 8.34 -0.76
C TYR A 27 -3.92 9.00 -2.07
N LEU A 28 -4.58 10.16 -1.97
CA LEU A 28 -4.81 11.03 -3.10
C LEU A 28 -3.85 12.22 -3.01
N VAL A 29 -2.94 12.33 -3.96
CA VAL A 29 -2.06 13.49 -4.14
C VAL A 29 -2.67 14.41 -5.19
N SER A 30 -2.71 15.70 -4.90
CA SER A 30 -3.25 16.71 -5.81
C SER A 30 -2.33 17.92 -5.90
N GLY A 31 -2.19 18.49 -7.08
CA GLY A 31 -1.52 19.77 -7.31
C GLY A 31 -2.16 20.45 -8.52
N GLY A 32 -2.65 21.68 -8.37
CA GLY A 32 -3.51 22.30 -9.37
C GLY A 32 -4.74 21.40 -9.66
N ASP A 33 -4.98 21.11 -10.94
CA ASP A 33 -6.05 20.19 -11.37
C ASP A 33 -5.60 18.72 -11.43
N THR A 34 -4.32 18.43 -11.20
CA THR A 34 -3.80 17.06 -11.26
C THR A 34 -4.22 16.23 -10.04
N ARG A 35 -4.64 14.99 -10.26
CA ARG A 35 -5.10 14.01 -9.27
C ARG A 35 -4.38 12.67 -9.49
N VAL A 36 -3.57 12.26 -8.51
CA VAL A 36 -2.84 10.99 -8.53
C VAL A 36 -3.27 10.12 -7.35
N TRP A 37 -3.72 8.91 -7.64
CA TRP A 37 -4.00 7.90 -6.62
C TRP A 37 -2.73 7.08 -6.35
N VAL A 38 -2.19 7.19 -5.14
CA VAL A 38 -0.95 6.55 -4.71
C VAL A 38 -1.27 5.38 -3.78
N ASP A 39 -0.89 4.17 -4.20
CA ASP A 39 -1.30 2.89 -3.64
C ASP A 39 -2.84 2.69 -3.63
N ALA A 40 -3.28 1.56 -4.16
CA ALA A 40 -4.66 1.15 -4.28
C ALA A 40 -4.94 -0.05 -3.35
N GLY A 41 -4.69 0.12 -2.05
CA GLY A 41 -4.95 -0.88 -1.05
C GLY A 41 -6.45 -1.16 -0.85
N THR A 42 -6.78 -2.32 -0.29
CA THR A 42 -8.16 -2.73 0.00
C THR A 42 -8.98 -1.63 0.69
N GLY A 43 -10.09 -1.22 0.05
CA GLY A 43 -11.07 -0.25 0.55
C GLY A 43 -10.76 1.21 0.23
N THR A 44 -9.63 1.51 -0.42
CA THR A 44 -9.22 2.87 -0.76
C THR A 44 -9.98 3.42 -1.97
N LEU A 45 -10.48 2.58 -2.90
CA LEU A 45 -11.31 3.01 -4.03
C LEU A 45 -12.64 3.63 -3.56
N ALA A 46 -13.25 3.07 -2.52
CA ALA A 46 -14.48 3.62 -1.95
C ALA A 46 -14.24 4.97 -1.27
N GLN A 47 -13.08 5.15 -0.61
CA GLN A 47 -12.70 6.44 -0.03
C GLN A 47 -12.30 7.46 -1.09
N LEU A 48 -11.61 7.03 -2.15
CA LEU A 48 -11.22 7.88 -3.28
C LEU A 48 -12.43 8.59 -3.88
N GLN A 49 -13.52 7.86 -4.10
CA GLN A 49 -14.78 8.38 -4.69
C GLN A 49 -15.47 9.46 -3.85
N ARG A 50 -15.06 9.69 -2.60
CA ARG A 50 -15.51 10.85 -1.80
C ARG A 50 -14.81 12.15 -2.21
N HIS A 51 -13.76 12.07 -3.02
CA HIS A 51 -12.90 13.18 -3.40
C HIS A 51 -12.80 13.37 -4.91
N VAL A 52 -12.73 12.28 -5.67
CA VAL A 52 -12.52 12.29 -7.12
C VAL A 52 -13.09 11.00 -7.72
N ARG A 53 -13.68 11.09 -8.91
CA ARG A 53 -14.14 9.91 -9.66
C ARG A 53 -12.95 9.18 -10.29
N LEU A 54 -13.15 7.93 -10.67
CA LEU A 54 -12.09 7.14 -11.28
C LEU A 54 -11.63 7.70 -12.64
N ASP A 55 -12.55 8.26 -13.43
CA ASP A 55 -12.31 8.91 -14.73
C ASP A 55 -11.72 10.33 -14.63
N GLU A 56 -11.61 10.87 -13.42
CA GLU A 56 -10.98 12.17 -13.15
C GLU A 56 -9.54 12.02 -12.65
N LEU A 57 -9.01 10.79 -12.57
CA LEU A 57 -7.62 10.54 -12.21
C LEU A 57 -6.70 10.77 -13.41
N ASP A 58 -5.62 11.52 -13.20
CA ASP A 58 -4.56 11.67 -14.19
C ASP A 58 -3.56 10.50 -14.17
N ALA A 59 -3.38 9.87 -13.02
CA ALA A 59 -2.52 8.69 -12.89
C ALA A 59 -2.80 7.89 -11.60
N ILE A 60 -2.34 6.64 -11.64
CA ILE A 60 -2.21 5.76 -10.47
C ILE A 60 -0.73 5.44 -10.28
N TRP A 61 -0.25 5.48 -9.05
CA TRP A 61 1.14 5.18 -8.69
C TRP A 61 1.21 4.10 -7.62
N ILE A 62 1.80 2.96 -7.96
CA ILE A 62 1.93 1.79 -7.07
C ILE A 62 3.35 1.65 -6.58
N SER A 63 3.52 1.69 -5.26
CA SER A 63 4.84 1.58 -4.64
C SER A 63 5.44 0.17 -4.80
N HIS A 64 4.66 -0.86 -4.49
CA HIS A 64 5.04 -2.28 -4.55
C HIS A 64 3.81 -3.20 -4.66
N LEU A 65 4.02 -4.50 -4.92
CA LEU A 65 2.97 -5.45 -5.33
C LEU A 65 2.29 -6.25 -4.19
N HIS A 66 2.34 -5.76 -2.95
CA HIS A 66 1.54 -6.37 -1.88
C HIS A 66 0.05 -5.99 -2.00
N ALA A 67 -0.83 -6.89 -1.55
CA ALA A 67 -2.28 -6.73 -1.70
C ALA A 67 -2.82 -5.49 -0.96
N ASP A 68 -2.26 -5.15 0.20
CA ASP A 68 -2.60 -3.93 0.95
C ASP A 68 -2.17 -2.62 0.25
N HIS A 69 -1.58 -2.72 -0.94
CA HIS A 69 -1.23 -1.58 -1.80
C HIS A 69 -1.82 -1.69 -3.22
N THR A 70 -2.43 -2.82 -3.60
CA THR A 70 -2.85 -3.06 -5.00
C THR A 70 -4.21 -3.73 -5.18
N ALA A 71 -4.83 -4.26 -4.12
CA ALA A 71 -6.05 -5.07 -4.26
C ALA A 71 -7.22 -4.31 -4.91
N ASP A 72 -7.35 -3.01 -4.68
CA ASP A 72 -8.44 -2.21 -5.25
C ASP A 72 -8.23 -1.86 -6.73
N LEU A 73 -7.06 -2.15 -7.33
CA LEU A 73 -6.89 -2.10 -8.79
C LEU A 73 -7.80 -3.12 -9.49
N LEU A 74 -8.10 -4.24 -8.83
CA LEU A 74 -8.94 -5.29 -9.38
C LEU A 74 -10.38 -4.81 -9.54
N THR A 75 -10.91 -4.10 -8.55
CA THR A 75 -12.26 -3.53 -8.60
C THR A 75 -12.29 -2.25 -9.42
N ALA A 76 -11.20 -1.45 -9.43
CA ALA A 76 -11.06 -0.31 -10.33
C ALA A 76 -11.07 -0.75 -11.81
N TYR A 77 -10.44 -1.88 -12.15
CA TYR A 77 -10.53 -2.48 -13.48
C TYR A 77 -11.98 -2.78 -13.88
N TYR A 78 -12.76 -3.39 -12.98
CA TYR A 78 -14.18 -3.66 -13.25
C TYR A 78 -15.00 -2.38 -13.39
N GLY A 79 -14.74 -1.38 -12.53
CA GLY A 79 -15.37 -0.07 -12.61
C GLY A 79 -15.10 0.59 -13.97
N ALA A 80 -13.83 0.60 -14.39
CA ALA A 80 -13.37 1.23 -15.63
C ALA A 80 -13.96 0.63 -16.91
N LEU A 81 -14.17 -0.69 -16.97
CA LEU A 81 -14.55 -1.37 -18.22
C LEU A 81 -15.98 -1.90 -18.27
N PHE A 82 -16.61 -2.16 -17.12
CA PHE A 82 -17.88 -2.90 -17.07
C PHE A 82 -18.96 -2.23 -16.23
N ALA A 83 -18.69 -1.03 -15.68
CA ALA A 83 -19.66 -0.25 -14.92
C ALA A 83 -20.03 1.05 -15.66
N ASP A 84 -20.36 2.10 -14.91
CA ASP A 84 -20.79 3.40 -15.39
C ASP A 84 -19.65 4.42 -15.59
N VAL A 85 -18.41 4.05 -15.23
CA VAL A 85 -17.22 4.86 -15.50
C VAL A 85 -16.94 4.88 -17.00
N ARG A 86 -16.75 6.08 -17.56
CA ARG A 86 -16.45 6.27 -18.99
C ARG A 86 -15.06 6.84 -19.14
N LEU A 87 -14.10 5.99 -19.44
CA LEU A 87 -12.73 6.42 -19.72
C LEU A 87 -12.61 6.90 -21.16
N GLU A 88 -12.05 8.10 -21.36
CA GLU A 88 -11.65 8.57 -22.70
C GLU A 88 -10.39 7.85 -23.20
N ALA A 89 -9.52 7.45 -22.26
CA ALA A 89 -8.32 6.66 -22.49
C ALA A 89 -7.99 5.82 -21.24
N PRO A 90 -7.22 4.73 -21.37
CA PRO A 90 -6.74 3.97 -20.21
C PRO A 90 -5.99 4.86 -19.22
N ILE A 91 -6.26 4.70 -17.92
CA ILE A 91 -5.64 5.51 -16.86
C ILE A 91 -4.14 5.18 -16.78
N PRO A 92 -3.22 6.16 -16.83
CA PRO A 92 -1.81 5.91 -16.62
C PRO A 92 -1.55 5.19 -15.28
N LEU A 93 -0.92 4.02 -15.34
CA LEU A 93 -0.60 3.19 -14.18
C LEU A 93 0.91 3.00 -14.08
N TYR A 94 1.52 3.73 -13.17
CA TYR A 94 2.93 3.58 -12.83
C TYR A 94 3.08 2.54 -11.72
N GLY A 95 3.70 1.40 -12.00
CA GLY A 95 3.85 0.34 -11.00
C GLY A 95 5.15 -0.44 -11.15
N PRO A 96 5.53 -1.28 -10.17
CA PRO A 96 6.74 -2.09 -10.28
C PRO A 96 6.66 -3.08 -11.45
N PRO A 97 7.82 -3.53 -11.97
CA PRO A 97 7.88 -4.58 -12.97
C PRO A 97 6.98 -5.79 -12.67
N GLY A 98 6.22 -6.21 -13.68
CA GLY A 98 5.25 -7.31 -13.60
C GLY A 98 3.87 -6.93 -13.04
N VAL A 99 3.58 -5.64 -12.83
CA VAL A 99 2.26 -5.19 -12.33
C VAL A 99 1.12 -5.61 -13.28
N ALA A 100 1.29 -5.42 -14.59
CA ALA A 100 0.29 -5.78 -15.60
C ALA A 100 -0.02 -7.27 -15.55
N ASP A 101 1.02 -8.12 -15.60
CA ASP A 101 0.86 -9.58 -15.59
C ASP A 101 0.26 -10.11 -14.30
N ARG A 102 0.60 -9.49 -13.16
CA ARG A 102 0.03 -9.87 -11.86
C ARG A 102 -1.47 -9.58 -11.81
N LEU A 103 -1.90 -8.42 -12.31
CA LEU A 103 -3.32 -8.08 -12.41
C LEU A 103 -4.02 -9.00 -13.41
N ALA A 104 -3.40 -9.24 -14.58
CA ALA A 104 -3.92 -10.13 -15.62
C ALA A 104 -4.21 -11.51 -15.09
N HIS A 105 -3.23 -12.08 -14.40
CA HIS A 105 -3.29 -13.42 -13.88
C HIS A 105 -4.41 -13.57 -12.84
N PHE A 106 -4.61 -12.56 -11.99
CA PHE A 106 -5.70 -12.58 -11.03
C PHE A 106 -7.07 -12.43 -11.69
N LEU A 107 -7.19 -11.53 -12.67
CA LEU A 107 -8.46 -11.18 -13.30
C LEU A 107 -8.91 -12.20 -14.36
N THR A 108 -8.00 -13.02 -14.89
CA THR A 108 -8.29 -13.98 -15.95
C THR A 108 -9.11 -15.14 -15.39
N ASN A 109 -10.38 -15.22 -15.79
CA ASN A 109 -11.31 -16.30 -15.43
C ASN A 109 -11.82 -17.09 -16.65
N THR A 110 -11.26 -16.83 -17.83
CA THR A 110 -11.53 -17.56 -19.08
C THR A 110 -10.22 -18.08 -19.68
N SER A 111 -10.30 -18.70 -20.86
CA SER A 111 -9.10 -19.08 -21.62
C SER A 111 -8.33 -17.89 -22.19
N ALA A 112 -8.94 -16.70 -22.28
CA ALA A 112 -8.30 -15.49 -22.78
C ALA A 112 -7.79 -14.61 -21.61
N ARG A 113 -6.56 -14.10 -21.73
CA ARG A 113 -5.98 -13.15 -20.77
C ARG A 113 -6.86 -11.90 -20.68
N SER A 114 -7.17 -11.47 -19.45
CA SER A 114 -7.91 -10.23 -19.24
C SER A 114 -7.19 -9.03 -19.86
N PRO A 115 -7.89 -8.10 -20.53
CA PRO A 115 -7.29 -6.95 -21.19
C PRO A 115 -7.12 -5.78 -20.21
N ILE A 116 -6.20 -5.88 -19.25
CA ILE A 116 -5.91 -4.80 -18.28
C ILE A 116 -5.45 -3.53 -18.99
N GLU A 117 -4.80 -3.65 -20.14
CA GLU A 117 -4.31 -2.52 -20.93
C GLU A 117 -5.47 -1.67 -21.50
N SER A 118 -6.70 -2.19 -21.53
CA SER A 118 -7.90 -1.41 -21.86
C SER A 118 -8.32 -0.46 -20.74
N ALA A 119 -7.98 -0.78 -19.49
CA ALA A 119 -8.28 0.07 -18.33
C ALA A 119 -7.08 0.92 -17.91
N PHE A 120 -5.86 0.39 -18.05
CA PHE A 120 -4.64 0.98 -17.52
C PHE A 120 -3.53 1.06 -18.56
N ALA A 121 -3.00 2.26 -18.80
CA ALA A 121 -1.79 2.46 -19.58
C ALA A 121 -0.55 2.25 -18.69
N VAL A 122 0.00 1.04 -18.70
CA VAL A 122 1.03 0.62 -17.73
C VAL A 122 2.42 1.15 -18.12
N ASP A 123 3.10 1.77 -17.15
CA ASP A 123 4.51 2.14 -17.21
C ASP A 123 5.25 1.55 -16.00
N GLU A 124 6.31 0.78 -16.26
CA GLU A 124 7.03 0.07 -15.22
C GLU A 124 8.11 0.93 -14.56
N LEU A 125 7.96 1.11 -13.25
CA LEU A 125 8.86 1.88 -12.41
C LEU A 125 10.24 1.23 -12.30
N HIS A 126 11.28 2.05 -12.43
CA HIS A 126 12.67 1.70 -12.15
C HIS A 126 13.28 2.64 -11.09
N ASP A 127 14.46 2.31 -10.59
CA ASP A 127 15.14 3.16 -9.61
C ASP A 127 15.47 4.54 -10.18
N GLY A 128 15.09 5.59 -9.45
CA GLY A 128 15.23 6.97 -9.93
C GLY A 128 14.25 7.34 -11.04
N HIS A 129 13.23 6.52 -11.30
CA HIS A 129 12.18 6.85 -12.26
C HIS A 129 11.55 8.20 -11.90
N ARG A 130 11.45 9.08 -12.90
CA ARG A 130 10.93 10.43 -12.74
C ARG A 130 10.00 10.71 -13.90
N VAL A 131 8.78 11.08 -13.60
CA VAL A 131 7.74 11.37 -14.58
C VAL A 131 6.98 12.63 -14.18
N ARG A 132 6.49 13.36 -15.17
CA ARG A 132 5.60 14.51 -14.97
C ARG A 132 4.19 14.10 -15.35
N VAL A 133 3.26 14.29 -14.44
CA VAL A 133 1.82 14.11 -14.64
C VAL A 133 1.17 15.46 -14.36
N GLY A 134 0.69 16.15 -15.39
CA GLY A 134 0.16 17.51 -15.27
C GLY A 134 1.10 18.47 -14.52
N ALA A 135 0.62 18.98 -13.39
CA ALA A 135 1.35 19.88 -12.49
C ALA A 135 2.35 19.16 -11.56
N LEU A 136 2.22 17.85 -11.38
CA LEU A 136 3.01 17.06 -10.45
C LEU A 136 4.24 16.45 -11.12
N THR A 137 5.37 16.50 -10.43
CA THR A 137 6.54 15.65 -10.74
C THR A 137 6.65 14.54 -9.71
N LEU A 138 6.63 13.30 -10.17
CA LEU A 138 6.68 12.10 -9.34
C LEU A 138 8.05 11.46 -9.50
N THR A 139 8.72 11.16 -8.39
CA THR A 139 10.03 10.53 -8.38
C THR A 139 10.04 9.31 -7.48
N ARG A 140 10.42 8.15 -8.04
CA ARG A 140 10.78 6.97 -7.27
C ARG A 140 12.20 7.14 -6.73
N GLY A 141 12.33 7.24 -5.41
CA GLY A 141 13.63 7.26 -4.75
C GLY A 141 14.45 6.03 -5.14
N ARG A 142 15.74 6.21 -5.42
CA ARG A 142 16.66 5.08 -5.60
C ARG A 142 16.71 4.30 -4.29
N GLY A 143 16.56 2.97 -4.36
CA GLY A 143 16.67 2.11 -3.19
C GLY A 143 18.06 2.24 -2.58
N ARG A 144 18.23 3.12 -1.59
CA ARG A 144 19.40 3.03 -0.71
C ARG A 144 19.13 1.84 0.18
N THR A 145 19.90 0.75 0.05
CA THR A 145 20.08 -0.18 1.17
C THR A 145 20.35 0.70 2.38
N ALA A 146 19.45 0.72 3.36
CA ALA A 146 19.46 1.66 4.47
C ALA A 146 20.89 1.78 5.03
N ASP A 147 21.62 2.82 4.59
CA ASP A 147 22.86 3.15 5.21
C ASP A 147 22.45 3.68 6.57
N ARG A 148 23.05 3.07 7.60
CA ARG A 148 22.71 3.34 8.97
C ARG A 148 23.16 4.76 9.28
N HIS A 149 22.31 5.75 9.03
CA HIS A 149 22.33 6.96 9.83
C HIS A 149 21.86 6.56 11.23
N ALA A 150 22.78 5.94 11.95
CA ALA A 150 22.74 5.82 13.38
C ALA A 150 22.61 7.25 13.91
N CYS A 151 21.41 7.58 14.41
CA CYS A 151 21.26 8.67 15.35
C CYS A 151 22.22 8.37 16.51
N ARG A 152 23.31 9.13 16.57
CA ARG A 152 24.40 8.98 17.52
C ARG A 152 23.92 9.51 18.86
N THR A 153 23.18 8.71 19.62
CA THR A 153 22.96 8.97 21.04
C THR A 153 24.22 8.55 21.80
N LEU A 154 24.89 9.54 22.39
CA LEU A 154 26.02 9.34 23.30
C LEU A 154 25.57 8.47 24.48
N PRO A 155 26.35 7.46 24.92
CA PRO A 155 25.97 6.63 26.05
C PRO A 155 26.13 7.40 27.37
N HIS A 156 25.06 7.45 28.17
CA HIS A 156 25.16 7.69 29.61
C HIS A 156 25.65 6.41 30.32
N PRO A 157 26.47 6.53 31.37
CA PRO A 157 27.00 5.37 32.08
C PRO A 157 25.95 4.81 33.05
N THR A 158 25.62 3.53 32.95
CA THR A 158 24.88 2.81 33.99
C THR A 158 25.81 1.85 34.73
N ALA A 159 25.88 2.03 36.04
CA ALA A 159 26.57 1.18 36.99
C ALA A 159 25.84 -0.17 37.19
N GLY A 160 26.64 -1.24 37.25
CA GLY A 160 26.56 -2.35 38.22
C GLY A 160 25.25 -3.14 38.39
N GLY A 161 25.27 -4.41 37.98
CA GLY A 161 24.35 -5.44 38.50
C GLY A 161 24.56 -6.81 37.82
N ARG A 162 25.06 -7.79 38.58
CA ARG A 162 25.37 -9.18 38.16
C ARG A 162 24.12 -10.07 38.04
N PRO A 163 24.20 -11.22 37.33
CA PRO A 163 23.06 -12.06 36.96
C PRO A 163 22.77 -13.19 37.95
N CYS A 164 21.50 -13.60 38.07
CA CYS A 164 21.09 -14.85 38.72
C CYS A 164 20.31 -15.71 37.70
N GLY A 165 20.70 -16.98 37.57
CA GLY A 165 20.22 -17.91 36.56
C GLY A 165 19.01 -18.76 36.97
N GLY A 166 18.56 -19.58 36.01
CA GLY A 166 17.57 -20.64 36.17
C GLY A 166 16.95 -21.05 34.82
N PRO A 167 16.97 -22.34 34.42
CA PRO A 167 16.51 -22.77 33.10
C PRO A 167 14.98 -22.90 33.08
N VAL A 168 14.31 -22.17 32.18
CA VAL A 168 12.88 -22.34 31.92
C VAL A 168 12.70 -23.02 30.57
N HIS A 169 12.08 -24.20 30.60
CA HIS A 169 11.65 -24.99 29.44
C HIS A 169 10.94 -24.11 28.40
N ARG A 170 11.46 -24.08 27.17
CA ARG A 170 10.79 -23.45 26.02
C ARG A 170 9.87 -24.47 25.33
N PRO A 171 8.60 -24.15 25.05
CA PRO A 171 7.88 -24.84 24.01
C PRO A 171 8.36 -24.35 22.64
N ASP A 172 8.47 -25.28 21.68
CA ASP A 172 8.92 -25.05 20.32
C ASP A 172 8.16 -23.89 19.67
N ARG A 173 8.89 -22.80 19.41
CA ARG A 173 8.43 -21.76 18.50
C ARG A 173 8.50 -22.34 17.09
N LEU A 174 7.34 -22.59 16.49
CA LEU A 174 7.16 -22.60 15.04
C LEU A 174 7.87 -21.36 14.47
N ARG A 175 9.08 -21.55 13.95
CA ARG A 175 9.75 -20.58 13.09
C ARG A 175 8.80 -20.39 11.92
N ARG A 176 8.11 -19.25 11.86
CA ARG A 176 7.53 -18.79 10.60
C ARG A 176 8.68 -18.72 9.62
N ALA A 177 8.73 -19.66 8.68
CA ALA A 177 9.63 -19.60 7.55
C ALA A 177 9.37 -18.27 6.86
N ARG A 178 10.34 -17.36 6.96
CA ARG A 178 10.39 -16.20 6.08
C ARG A 178 10.80 -16.77 4.73
N HIS A 179 9.82 -17.24 3.96
CA HIS A 179 10.06 -17.53 2.56
C HIS A 179 10.34 -16.20 1.87
N ASP A 180 11.56 -16.05 1.39
CA ASP A 180 11.93 -14.99 0.47
C ASP A 180 11.25 -15.30 -0.86
N LEU A 181 10.20 -14.52 -1.17
CA LEU A 181 9.60 -14.49 -2.50
C LEU A 181 10.60 -13.84 -3.49
N PRO A 182 10.85 -14.44 -4.66
CA PRO A 182 11.67 -13.83 -5.71
C PRO A 182 10.97 -12.58 -6.29
N GLY A 183 11.75 -11.54 -6.59
CA GLY A 183 11.25 -10.26 -7.14
C GLY A 183 11.44 -9.02 -6.26
N ARG A 184 12.37 -9.03 -5.30
CA ARG A 184 12.67 -7.85 -4.47
C ARG A 184 13.32 -6.71 -5.29
N LEU A 185 12.49 -5.91 -5.94
CA LEU A 185 12.77 -4.47 -6.04
C LEU A 185 12.81 -3.92 -4.60
N GLY A 186 13.81 -3.08 -4.29
CA GLY A 186 14.13 -2.64 -2.93
C GLY A 186 12.89 -2.22 -2.14
N ARG A 187 12.72 -2.78 -0.94
CA ARG A 187 11.58 -2.56 -0.01
C ARG A 187 11.45 -1.12 0.52
N ASP A 188 12.23 -0.18 -0.02
CA ASP A 188 12.53 1.12 0.55
C ASP A 188 12.37 2.27 -0.48
N GLY A 189 11.46 2.13 -1.44
CA GLY A 189 11.18 3.16 -2.44
C GLY A 189 10.32 4.30 -1.86
N LEU A 190 10.96 5.30 -1.26
CA LEU A 190 10.33 6.58 -0.95
C LEU A 190 9.85 7.23 -2.25
N THR A 191 8.57 7.59 -2.36
CA THR A 191 8.07 8.36 -3.50
C THR A 191 7.95 9.83 -3.11
N ILE A 192 8.53 10.70 -3.93
CA ILE A 192 8.51 12.16 -3.76
C ILE A 192 7.59 12.76 -4.82
N PHE A 193 6.70 13.64 -4.39
CA PHE A 193 5.77 14.40 -5.23
C PHE A 193 6.11 15.87 -5.10
N GLU A 194 6.24 16.58 -6.21
CA GLU A 194 6.59 18.00 -6.25
C GLU A 194 5.58 18.80 -7.08
N ALA A 195 5.10 19.93 -6.55
CA ALA A 195 4.32 20.95 -7.27
C ALA A 195 4.61 22.33 -6.67
N GLY A 196 4.76 23.35 -7.52
CA GLY A 196 4.93 24.74 -7.07
C GLY A 196 6.12 25.00 -6.13
N GLY A 197 7.14 24.12 -6.12
CA GLY A 197 8.27 24.20 -5.17
C GLY A 197 8.02 23.56 -3.80
N VAL A 198 6.86 22.97 -3.57
CA VAL A 198 6.52 22.16 -2.39
C VAL A 198 6.74 20.69 -2.70
N SER A 199 7.20 19.91 -1.71
CA SER A 199 7.35 18.46 -1.83
C SER A 199 6.56 17.70 -0.75
N ALA A 200 6.00 16.56 -1.14
CA ALA A 200 5.38 15.58 -0.24
C ALA A 200 6.01 14.21 -0.45
N GLN A 201 6.04 13.41 0.60
CA GLN A 201 6.64 12.08 0.57
C GLN A 201 5.64 11.03 1.05
N VAL A 202 5.49 9.98 0.26
CA VAL A 202 4.74 8.77 0.65
C VAL A 202 5.73 7.62 0.70
N GLY A 203 5.83 6.98 1.87
CA GLY A 203 6.78 5.91 2.13
C GLY A 203 6.23 4.91 3.13
N VAL A 204 6.74 3.67 3.07
CA VAL A 204 6.33 2.59 3.99
C VAL A 204 6.85 2.91 5.39
N ALA A 205 5.93 3.20 6.32
CA ALA A 205 6.27 3.42 7.71
C ALA A 205 6.85 2.12 8.32
N ARG A 206 8.13 2.16 8.70
CA ARG A 206 8.74 1.09 9.50
C ARG A 206 8.14 1.17 10.91
N ARG A 207 7.35 0.18 11.33
CA ARG A 207 7.08 0.01 12.76
C ARG A 207 8.42 -0.11 13.48
N PRO A 208 8.73 0.73 14.49
CA PRO A 208 9.86 0.44 15.37
C PRO A 208 9.61 -0.95 15.97
N ALA A 209 10.65 -1.77 16.06
CA ALA A 209 10.56 -3.08 16.70
C ALA A 209 10.26 -2.87 18.20
N SER A 210 8.99 -2.69 18.54
CA SER A 210 8.55 -2.65 19.92
C SER A 210 8.77 -4.04 20.50
N ARG A 211 9.69 -4.14 21.46
CA ARG A 211 9.84 -5.31 22.33
C ARG A 211 8.45 -5.68 22.86
N MET A 212 8.03 -6.93 22.66
CA MET A 212 6.83 -7.46 23.31
C MET A 212 7.00 -7.32 24.83
N SER A 213 6.26 -6.39 25.44
CA SER A 213 5.94 -6.46 26.85
C SER A 213 4.68 -7.30 26.98
N ALA A 214 4.78 -8.42 27.70
CA ALA A 214 3.67 -9.27 28.05
C ALA A 214 2.90 -8.64 29.21
N ALA A 215 1.61 -8.37 29.03
CA ALA A 215 0.55 -8.56 30.04
C ALA A 215 -0.75 -7.85 29.61
N SER A 216 -1.79 -8.64 29.38
CA SER A 216 -3.14 -8.41 29.90
C SER A 216 -4.02 -9.55 29.39
N ARG A 217 -4.25 -10.54 30.27
CA ARG A 217 -5.30 -11.53 30.06
C ARG A 217 -6.62 -10.82 30.36
N GLN A 218 -7.49 -10.70 29.37
CA GLN A 218 -8.92 -10.49 29.62
C GLN A 218 -9.68 -11.68 29.04
N SER A 219 -10.47 -12.28 29.91
CA SER A 219 -11.37 -13.40 29.70
C SER A 219 -12.44 -13.10 28.64
N VAL A 220 -12.64 -14.03 27.72
CA VAL A 220 -13.76 -14.06 26.76
C VAL A 220 -14.96 -14.71 27.46
N PRO A 221 -16.16 -14.10 27.50
CA PRO A 221 -17.37 -14.84 27.80
C PRO A 221 -17.81 -15.64 26.56
N ALA A 222 -18.15 -16.91 26.78
CA ALA A 222 -18.71 -17.77 25.74
C ALA A 222 -20.04 -17.20 25.23
N VAL A 223 -20.15 -16.99 23.92
CA VAL A 223 -21.42 -16.68 23.26
C VAL A 223 -21.90 -17.93 22.52
N MET A 224 -23.12 -18.33 22.84
CA MET A 224 -23.83 -19.51 22.33
C MET A 224 -23.90 -19.54 20.80
N ALA A 225 -23.77 -20.74 20.25
CA ALA A 225 -23.95 -21.03 18.84
C ALA A 225 -25.36 -20.67 18.36
N ALA A 226 -25.45 -19.84 17.32
CA ALA A 226 -26.67 -19.65 16.55
C ALA A 226 -26.85 -20.78 15.51
N PRO A 227 -28.08 -21.23 15.22
CA PRO A 227 -28.33 -22.30 14.27
C PRO A 227 -28.06 -21.87 12.82
N ARG A 228 -27.57 -22.82 12.01
CA ARG A 228 -27.25 -22.66 10.58
C ARG A 228 -28.50 -22.33 9.75
N PRO A 229 -28.44 -21.39 8.78
CA PRO A 229 -29.53 -21.21 7.83
C PRO A 229 -29.54 -22.33 6.78
N THR A 230 -30.74 -22.89 6.56
CA THR A 230 -31.05 -23.84 5.49
C THR A 230 -31.13 -23.11 4.16
N ILE A 231 -30.32 -23.53 3.19
CA ILE A 231 -30.40 -23.07 1.80
C ILE A 231 -31.51 -23.88 1.11
N MET A 232 -32.56 -23.22 0.62
CA MET A 232 -33.50 -23.80 -0.36
C MET A 232 -33.08 -23.36 -1.77
N PRO A 233 -33.14 -24.26 -2.77
CA PRO A 233 -32.82 -23.92 -4.15
C PRO A 233 -34.01 -23.24 -4.83
N LEU A 234 -33.71 -22.22 -5.63
CA LEU A 234 -34.49 -21.80 -6.80
C LEU A 234 -33.54 -21.78 -7.99
#